data_AF-A0A812EG11-F1
#
_entry.id   AF-A0A812EG11-F1
#
_cell.length_a   1.000
_cell.length_b   1.000
_cell.length_c   1.000
_cell.angle_alpha   90.00
_cell.angle_beta   90.00
_cell.angle_gamma   90.00
#
_symmetry.space_group_name_H-M   'P 1'
#
loop_
_entity.id
_entity.type
_entity.pdbx_description
1 polymer ?
#
loop_
_entity_poly.entity_id
_entity_poly.type
_entity_poly.pdbx_seq_one_letter_code
_entity_poly.pdbx_strand_id
1 'polypeptide(L)'
;MAMFNRIVYNIFFFLLIVTLSAADKKLVKSFIWDERGYLIYCPCMGRFGNQAEHFLGTFGFAKAINRTLILPPWRTYKNIPFDDWFQVEPLSTYHAVILAEDFMAYLAPTYWPPGNRTGWCYLPPNNSGDCRMKEGNPFGQFWDGLNVDFNANEIVSISYMQTSKWKAMYPPNKYPVIAMRGAPASFPVEQKYALLHKYLLWSESIERQADQYIEDNFEGKEFVGIHLRNGVDWINACAYLDKQNVATYMASPQCLGYEKNTFVTKKMCLPSVEEILRLTKNIVVQTRVKIVFVATDKDPMLEKLQRHLKAQKVQVFHYDPWLPQLDLAILEKSKHFIGNCVSSFSSFVTRSRIRIGKPSSFWGYSSEEKKERLNSDL
;
A
#
# COMPACT_ATOMS: atom_id res chain seq x y z
N MET A 1 -43.14 40.46 50.65
CA MET A 1 -42.04 40.66 49.68
C MET A 1 -40.72 40.09 50.23
N ALA A 2 -40.66 38.80 50.58
CA ALA A 2 -39.43 38.16 51.11
C ALA A 2 -39.38 36.62 50.99
N MET A 3 -40.30 35.98 50.25
CA MET A 3 -40.35 34.50 50.17
C MET A 3 -40.33 33.94 48.74
N PHE A 4 -40.28 34.79 47.71
CA PHE A 4 -40.25 34.37 46.31
C PHE A 4 -38.85 34.37 45.67
N ASN A 5 -37.83 34.93 46.34
CA ASN A 5 -36.48 35.08 45.79
C ASN A 5 -35.48 33.96 46.18
N ARG A 6 -35.86 32.98 47.00
CA ARG A 6 -34.97 31.88 47.42
C ARG A 6 -35.10 30.60 46.58
N ILE A 7 -36.16 30.47 45.79
CA ILE A 7 -36.41 29.28 44.96
C ILE A 7 -35.72 29.40 43.60
N VAL A 8 -35.66 30.62 43.03
CA VAL A 8 -35.03 30.85 41.71
C VAL A 8 -33.50 30.70 41.76
N TYR A 9 -32.86 31.07 42.87
CA TYR A 9 -31.41 30.92 43.03
C TYR A 9 -30.94 29.46 43.20
N ASN A 10 -31.77 28.59 43.78
CA ASN A 10 -31.42 27.18 43.98
C ASN A 10 -31.60 26.33 42.70
N ILE A 11 -32.51 26.72 41.80
CA ILE A 11 -32.69 26.04 40.52
C ILE A 11 -31.55 26.37 39.55
N PHE A 12 -31.03 27.62 39.57
CA PHE A 12 -29.89 27.99 38.73
C PHE A 12 -28.56 27.36 39.17
N PHE A 13 -28.36 27.12 40.46
CA PHE A 13 -27.14 26.45 40.94
C PHE A 13 -27.16 24.94 40.67
N PHE A 14 -28.35 24.31 40.69
CA PHE A 14 -28.49 22.89 40.33
C PHE A 14 -28.38 22.65 38.82
N LEU A 15 -28.84 23.59 37.98
CA LEU A 15 -28.63 23.51 36.53
C LEU A 15 -27.17 23.78 36.11
N LEU A 16 -26.41 24.58 36.87
CA LEU A 16 -24.99 24.82 36.57
C LEU A 16 -24.08 23.64 36.99
N ILE A 17 -24.48 22.88 38.00
CA ILE A 17 -23.73 21.68 38.45
C ILE A 17 -24.03 20.46 37.57
N VAL A 18 -25.20 20.37 36.95
CA VAL A 18 -25.53 19.28 36.01
C VAL A 18 -24.92 19.52 34.62
N THR A 19 -24.53 20.74 34.28
CA THR A 19 -23.84 21.05 33.00
C THR A 19 -22.32 20.94 33.06
N LEU A 20 -21.73 20.56 34.20
CA LEU A 20 -20.27 20.45 34.39
C LEU A 20 -19.76 19.02 34.64
N SER A 21 -20.60 18.01 34.42
CA SER A 21 -20.20 16.59 34.48
C SER A 21 -20.42 15.82 33.18
N ALA A 22 -20.68 16.52 32.06
CA ALA A 22 -20.33 16.02 30.73
C ALA A 22 -18.81 16.18 30.54
N ALA A 23 -18.02 15.63 31.46
CA ALA A 23 -16.67 15.25 31.12
C ALA A 23 -16.83 14.25 29.99
N ASP A 24 -16.28 14.58 28.82
CA ASP A 24 -16.06 13.64 27.74
C ASP A 24 -15.50 12.36 28.36
N LYS A 25 -16.36 11.35 28.52
CA LYS A 25 -15.90 9.99 28.71
C LYS A 25 -15.20 9.69 27.39
N LYS A 26 -13.90 10.02 27.30
CA LYS A 26 -13.01 9.46 26.30
C LYS A 26 -13.32 7.98 26.34
N LEU A 27 -13.95 7.49 25.28
CA LEU A 27 -14.19 6.08 25.10
C LEU A 27 -12.81 5.43 25.20
N VAL A 28 -12.50 4.83 26.35
CA VAL A 28 -11.26 4.09 26.50
C VAL A 28 -11.43 2.94 25.54
N LYS A 29 -10.73 2.99 24.40
CA LYS A 29 -10.64 1.85 23.50
C LYS A 29 -10.05 0.71 24.33
N SER A 30 -10.89 -0.23 24.76
CA SER A 30 -10.43 -1.42 25.47
C SER A 30 -9.93 -2.41 24.42
N PHE A 31 -8.62 -2.51 24.28
CA PHE A 31 -8.00 -3.57 23.48
C PHE A 31 -7.90 -4.82 24.34
N ILE A 32 -8.48 -5.92 23.86
CA ILE A 32 -8.43 -7.23 24.50
C ILE A 32 -7.28 -8.02 23.87
N TRP A 33 -6.45 -8.66 24.70
CA TRP A 33 -5.40 -9.55 24.24
C TRP A 33 -5.99 -10.73 23.46
N ASP A 34 -5.42 -11.00 22.30
CA ASP A 34 -5.80 -12.12 21.45
C ASP A 34 -4.88 -13.32 21.74
N GLU A 35 -5.44 -14.37 22.34
CA GLU A 35 -4.74 -15.62 22.65
C GLU A 35 -4.20 -16.35 21.42
N ARG A 36 -4.68 -15.98 20.22
CA ARG A 36 -4.12 -16.47 18.95
C ARG A 36 -2.75 -15.86 18.63
N GLY A 37 -2.35 -14.80 19.35
CA GLY A 37 -1.08 -14.10 19.21
C GLY A 37 -1.04 -13.13 18.04
N TYR A 38 0.10 -12.43 17.91
CA TYR A 38 0.28 -11.29 17.02
C TYR A 38 1.44 -11.47 16.05
N LEU A 39 1.34 -10.79 14.92
CA LEU A 39 2.39 -10.67 13.91
C LEU A 39 2.64 -9.18 13.62
N ILE A 40 3.88 -8.72 13.73
CA ILE A 40 4.33 -7.41 13.26
C ILE A 40 5.56 -7.61 12.36
N TYR A 41 5.76 -6.70 11.41
CA TYR A 41 6.92 -6.73 10.53
C TYR A 41 7.37 -5.32 10.18
N CYS A 42 8.65 -5.15 9.80
CA CYS A 42 9.06 -3.91 9.14
C CYS A 42 8.77 -3.98 7.63
N PRO A 43 8.05 -3.00 7.05
CA PRO A 43 7.98 -2.78 5.60
C PRO A 43 9.28 -2.16 5.06
N CYS A 44 10.42 -2.80 5.35
CA CYS A 44 11.77 -2.25 5.17
C CYS A 44 12.39 -2.43 3.77
N MET A 45 11.65 -2.99 2.80
CA MET A 45 12.16 -3.22 1.45
C MET A 45 11.44 -2.33 0.42
N GLY A 46 12.20 -1.45 -0.22
CA GLY A 46 11.73 -0.58 -1.28
C GLY A 46 10.84 0.57 -0.80
N ARG A 47 10.19 1.22 -1.77
CA ARG A 47 9.27 2.36 -1.53
C ARG A 47 7.84 1.88 -1.38
N PHE A 48 6.89 2.82 -1.28
CA PHE A 48 5.46 2.53 -1.06
C PHE A 48 4.90 1.36 -1.89
N GLY A 49 5.13 1.34 -3.20
CA GLY A 49 4.64 0.25 -4.06
C GLY A 49 5.14 -1.14 -3.63
N ASN A 50 6.40 -1.26 -3.22
CA ASN A 50 6.94 -2.53 -2.68
C ASN A 50 6.33 -2.87 -1.32
N GLN A 51 6.17 -1.87 -0.46
CA GLN A 51 5.59 -2.05 0.88
C GLN A 51 4.13 -2.51 0.78
N ALA A 52 3.35 -1.96 -0.16
CA ALA A 52 1.97 -2.35 -0.39
C ALA A 52 1.85 -3.78 -0.95
N GLU A 53 2.74 -4.20 -1.85
CA GLU A 53 2.81 -5.59 -2.34
C GLU A 53 3.09 -6.57 -1.18
N HIS A 54 4.09 -6.24 -0.36
CA HIS A 54 4.42 -7.00 0.84
C HIS A 54 3.28 -7.06 1.85
N PHE A 55 2.60 -5.93 2.07
CA PHE A 55 1.44 -5.87 2.96
C PHE A 55 0.38 -6.90 2.55
N LEU A 56 0.03 -6.98 1.26
CA LEU A 56 -0.96 -7.96 0.80
C LEU A 56 -0.54 -9.41 1.10
N GLY A 57 0.73 -9.75 0.85
CA GLY A 57 1.25 -11.08 1.15
C GLY A 57 1.26 -11.37 2.66
N THR A 58 1.71 -10.41 3.48
CA THR A 58 1.74 -10.56 4.94
C THR A 58 0.33 -10.61 5.54
N PHE A 59 -0.62 -9.88 4.98
CA PHE A 59 -2.01 -9.91 5.42
C PHE A 59 -2.66 -11.27 5.17
N GLY A 60 -2.43 -11.86 3.99
CA GLY A 60 -2.82 -13.23 3.70
C GLY A 60 -2.12 -14.25 4.60
N PHE A 61 -0.81 -14.07 4.85
CA PHE A 61 -0.04 -14.93 5.73
C PHE A 61 -0.51 -14.88 7.19
N ALA A 62 -0.80 -13.71 7.74
CA ALA A 62 -1.31 -13.52 9.10
C ALA A 62 -2.60 -14.31 9.33
N LYS A 63 -3.53 -14.27 8.36
CA LYS A 63 -4.74 -15.09 8.38
C LYS A 63 -4.42 -16.58 8.33
N ALA A 64 -3.49 -16.99 7.47
CA ALA A 64 -3.17 -18.39 7.28
C ALA A 64 -2.50 -19.05 8.50
N ILE A 65 -1.75 -18.28 9.29
CA ILE A 65 -1.20 -18.71 10.59
C ILE A 65 -2.10 -18.36 11.79
N ASN A 66 -3.27 -17.75 11.53
CA ASN A 66 -4.26 -17.34 12.51
C ASN A 66 -3.67 -16.47 13.64
N ARG A 67 -2.97 -15.38 13.29
CA ARG A 67 -2.45 -14.38 14.25
C ARG A 67 -2.94 -13.00 13.90
N THR A 68 -3.35 -12.20 14.88
CA THR A 68 -3.76 -10.81 14.64
C THR A 68 -2.59 -10.03 14.02
N LEU A 69 -2.83 -9.38 12.88
CA LEU A 69 -1.81 -8.57 12.22
C LEU A 69 -1.74 -7.19 12.90
N ILE A 70 -0.59 -6.87 13.46
CA ILE A 70 -0.28 -5.51 13.85
C ILE A 70 0.09 -4.76 12.57
N LEU A 71 -0.80 -3.85 12.16
CA LEU A 71 -0.64 -3.00 10.98
C LEU A 71 0.58 -2.10 11.19
N PRO A 72 1.69 -2.32 10.46
CA PRO A 72 2.87 -1.51 10.66
C PRO A 72 2.65 -0.11 10.10
N PRO A 73 3.29 0.92 10.67
CA PRO A 73 3.37 2.20 10.00
C PRO A 73 4.12 2.03 8.67
N TRP A 74 3.70 2.79 7.67
CA TRP A 74 4.40 2.86 6.40
C TRP A 74 5.77 3.54 6.58
N ARG A 75 6.78 3.03 5.88
CA ARG A 75 8.14 3.55 5.97
C ARG A 75 8.38 4.58 4.89
N THR A 76 8.54 5.85 5.28
CA THR A 76 9.03 6.94 4.41
C THR A 76 10.42 7.38 4.88
N TYR A 77 10.70 8.68 4.96
CA TYR A 77 11.80 9.19 5.79
C TYR A 77 11.46 9.09 7.29
N LYS A 78 10.17 9.00 7.65
CA LYS A 78 9.64 8.70 9.00
C LYS A 78 8.53 7.63 8.96
N ASN A 79 8.21 7.03 10.10
CA ASN A 79 7.06 6.14 10.20
C ASN A 79 5.79 6.97 10.04
N ILE A 80 4.88 6.51 9.18
CA ILE A 80 3.57 7.10 8.97
C ILE A 80 2.53 6.07 9.44
N PRO A 81 1.67 6.40 10.42
CA PRO A 81 0.61 5.50 10.87
C PRO A 81 -0.15 4.87 9.70
N PHE A 82 -0.57 3.62 9.86
CA PHE A 82 -1.27 2.92 8.78
C PHE A 82 -2.56 3.66 8.38
N ASP A 83 -3.27 4.18 9.38
CA ASP A 83 -4.56 4.85 9.27
C ASP A 83 -4.51 6.29 8.74
N ASP A 84 -3.33 6.90 8.68
CA ASP A 84 -3.14 8.16 7.94
C ASP A 84 -3.48 7.97 6.45
N TRP A 85 -3.19 6.79 5.89
CA TRP A 85 -3.39 6.51 4.47
C TRP A 85 -4.55 5.57 4.18
N PHE A 86 -4.90 4.66 5.08
CA PHE A 86 -5.90 3.62 4.80
C PHE A 86 -6.90 3.41 5.93
N GLN A 87 -8.12 3.08 5.59
CA GLN A 87 -9.12 2.69 6.58
C GLN A 87 -8.76 1.33 7.20
N VAL A 88 -8.93 1.22 8.52
CA VAL A 88 -8.66 -0.03 9.26
C VAL A 88 -9.86 -0.98 9.24
N GLU A 89 -11.08 -0.44 9.32
CA GLU A 89 -12.31 -1.23 9.46
C GLU A 89 -12.55 -2.23 8.30
N PRO A 90 -12.33 -1.89 7.02
CA PRO A 90 -12.44 -2.85 5.93
C PRO A 90 -11.51 -4.06 6.05
N LEU A 91 -10.31 -3.90 6.62
CA LEU A 91 -9.34 -4.99 6.82
C LEU A 91 -9.84 -5.99 7.86
N SER A 92 -10.47 -5.50 8.93
CA SER A 92 -11.04 -6.32 10.01
C SER A 92 -12.09 -7.32 9.52
N THR A 93 -12.73 -7.05 8.37
CA THR A 93 -13.69 -7.98 7.74
C THR A 93 -13.02 -9.22 7.14
N TYR A 94 -11.73 -9.16 6.79
CA TYR A 94 -10.98 -10.30 6.28
C TYR A 94 -10.28 -11.07 7.39
N HIS A 95 -9.59 -10.36 8.28
CA HIS A 95 -8.79 -10.94 9.36
C HIS A 95 -8.60 -9.93 10.49
N ALA A 96 -8.33 -10.41 11.70
CA ALA A 96 -8.10 -9.53 12.84
C ALA A 96 -6.83 -8.68 12.65
N VAL A 97 -6.98 -7.38 12.89
CA VAL A 97 -5.92 -6.37 12.76
C VAL A 97 -5.94 -5.41 13.95
N ILE A 98 -4.79 -4.81 14.26
CA ILE A 98 -4.64 -3.72 15.24
C ILE A 98 -3.57 -2.74 14.74
N LEU A 99 -3.72 -1.45 14.99
CA LEU A 99 -2.66 -0.47 14.67
C LEU A 99 -1.41 -0.73 15.53
N ALA A 100 -0.22 -0.51 14.99
CA ALA A 100 1.02 -0.64 15.76
C ALA A 100 1.03 0.32 16.95
N GLU A 101 0.55 1.54 16.77
CA GLU A 101 0.44 2.57 17.79
C GLU A 101 -0.47 2.09 18.94
N ASP A 102 -1.64 1.54 18.61
CA ASP A 102 -2.58 0.98 19.58
C ASP A 102 -2.00 -0.26 20.29
N PHE A 103 -1.38 -1.18 19.55
CA PHE A 103 -0.73 -2.35 20.13
C PHE A 103 0.37 -1.95 21.12
N MET A 104 1.24 -1.02 20.72
CA MET A 104 2.36 -0.57 21.54
C MET A 104 1.90 0.23 22.77
N ALA A 105 0.80 0.98 22.67
CA ALA A 105 0.26 1.75 23.78
C ALA A 105 -0.50 0.89 24.80
N TYR A 106 -1.32 -0.05 24.34
CA TYR A 106 -2.32 -0.71 25.19
C TYR A 106 -2.04 -2.19 25.51
N LEU A 107 -1.28 -2.91 24.67
CA LEU A 107 -1.05 -4.35 24.85
C LEU A 107 0.42 -4.68 25.13
N ALA A 108 1.35 -4.05 24.42
CA ALA A 108 2.77 -4.32 24.55
C ALA A 108 3.32 -4.14 25.98
N PRO A 109 2.92 -3.13 26.78
CA PRO A 109 3.47 -2.95 28.13
C PRO A 109 3.24 -4.16 29.05
N THR A 110 2.12 -4.87 28.87
CA THR A 110 1.76 -6.03 29.69
C THR A 110 2.22 -7.34 29.06
N TYR A 111 2.00 -7.53 27.75
CA TYR A 111 2.16 -8.83 27.10
C TYR A 111 3.41 -8.96 26.23
N TRP A 112 4.09 -7.84 25.92
CA TRP A 112 5.33 -7.81 25.16
C TRP A 112 6.30 -6.71 25.68
N PRO A 113 6.65 -6.75 26.98
CA PRO A 113 7.40 -5.69 27.63
C PRO A 113 8.84 -5.58 27.11
N PRO A 114 9.49 -4.40 27.23
CA PRO A 114 10.92 -4.27 27.00
C PRO A 114 11.73 -5.28 27.84
N GLY A 115 12.87 -5.74 27.31
CA GLY A 115 13.73 -6.73 27.99
C GLY A 115 13.42 -8.18 27.63
N ASN A 116 12.28 -8.46 27.00
CA ASN A 116 11.88 -9.81 26.59
C ASN A 116 11.39 -9.89 25.13
N ARG A 117 11.90 -9.02 24.25
CA ARG A 117 11.43 -8.93 22.86
C ARG A 117 12.33 -9.73 21.93
N THR A 118 11.77 -10.74 21.26
CA THR A 118 12.48 -11.56 20.27
C THR A 118 12.27 -11.02 18.85
N GLY A 119 13.36 -10.79 18.12
CA GLY A 119 13.34 -10.45 16.70
C GLY A 119 13.39 -11.69 15.81
N TRP A 120 12.74 -11.65 14.66
CA TRP A 120 12.59 -12.82 13.79
C TRP A 120 13.11 -12.52 12.39
N CYS A 121 13.88 -13.45 11.81
CA CYS A 121 14.37 -13.30 10.45
C CYS A 121 14.57 -14.64 9.77
N TYR A 122 14.53 -14.61 8.44
CA TYR A 122 15.02 -15.72 7.62
C TYR A 122 16.53 -15.55 7.42
N LEU A 123 17.30 -16.60 7.67
CA LEU A 123 18.70 -16.69 7.28
C LEU A 123 18.90 -17.86 6.30
N PRO A 124 19.71 -17.69 5.24
CA PRO A 124 20.10 -18.80 4.39
C PRO A 124 20.77 -19.91 5.21
N PRO A 125 20.67 -21.18 4.77
CA PRO A 125 21.43 -22.26 5.36
C PRO A 125 22.93 -21.89 5.42
N ASN A 126 23.58 -22.13 6.56
CA ASN A 126 25.00 -21.82 6.86
C ASN A 126 25.30 -20.38 7.29
N ASN A 127 24.31 -19.54 7.56
CA ASN A 127 24.52 -18.27 8.23
C ASN A 127 24.10 -18.38 9.71
N SER A 128 25.08 -18.44 10.62
CA SER A 128 24.87 -18.47 12.08
C SER A 128 24.69 -17.08 12.69
N GLY A 129 24.40 -16.07 11.87
CA GLY A 129 24.31 -14.68 12.27
C GLY A 129 23.09 -14.38 13.16
N ASP A 130 23.20 -13.26 13.88
CA ASP A 130 22.08 -12.56 14.49
C ASP A 130 21.16 -11.99 13.39
N CYS A 131 19.85 -11.86 13.64
CA CYS A 131 18.94 -11.18 12.74
C CYS A 131 19.30 -9.72 12.49
N ARG A 132 19.99 -9.07 13.43
CA ARG A 132 20.40 -7.66 13.36
C ARG A 132 19.21 -6.78 12.98
N MET A 133 18.16 -6.90 13.78
CA MET A 133 16.83 -6.33 13.54
C MET A 133 16.83 -4.83 13.25
N LYS A 134 17.83 -4.10 13.78
CA LYS A 134 17.97 -2.64 13.67
C LYS A 134 19.17 -2.20 12.82
N GLU A 135 19.93 -3.13 12.23
CA GLU A 135 21.11 -2.77 11.43
C GLU A 135 20.69 -2.23 10.06
N GLY A 136 21.15 -1.00 9.76
CA GLY A 136 20.97 -0.32 8.49
C GLY A 136 19.67 0.50 8.40
N ASN A 137 19.59 1.30 7.34
CA ASN A 137 18.39 2.05 6.97
C ASN A 137 17.57 1.19 5.98
N PRO A 138 16.25 0.98 6.19
CA PRO A 138 15.38 1.65 7.17
C PRO A 138 15.10 0.89 8.48
N PHE A 139 15.79 -0.22 8.73
CA PHE A 139 15.52 -1.14 9.84
C PHE A 139 15.55 -0.49 11.22
N GLY A 140 16.64 0.18 11.60
CA GLY A 140 16.75 0.80 12.92
C GLY A 140 15.65 1.85 13.16
N GLN A 141 15.53 2.78 12.23
CA GLN A 141 14.55 3.87 12.29
C GLN A 141 13.10 3.41 12.42
N PHE A 142 12.75 2.29 11.78
CA PHE A 142 11.41 1.73 11.91
C PHE A 142 11.10 1.29 13.34
N TRP A 143 12.00 0.47 13.93
CA TRP A 143 11.81 -0.07 15.28
C TRP A 143 12.01 1.00 16.35
N ASP A 144 12.94 1.93 16.16
CA ASP A 144 13.12 3.11 17.01
C ASP A 144 11.85 3.96 17.07
N GLY A 145 11.21 4.17 15.91
CA GLY A 145 9.94 4.91 15.83
C GLY A 145 8.77 4.24 16.57
N LEU A 146 8.90 2.96 16.93
CA LEU A 146 7.94 2.22 17.76
C LEU A 146 8.46 2.01 19.19
N ASN A 147 9.62 2.55 19.54
CA ASN A 147 10.32 2.32 20.81
C ASN A 147 10.54 0.81 21.10
N VAL A 148 11.06 0.10 20.09
CA VAL A 148 11.36 -1.34 20.15
C VAL A 148 12.85 -1.60 20.08
N ASP A 149 13.35 -2.27 21.12
CA ASP A 149 14.62 -2.98 21.14
C ASP A 149 14.38 -4.49 21.24
N PHE A 150 15.35 -5.27 20.76
CA PHE A 150 15.29 -6.73 20.75
C PHE A 150 16.39 -7.31 21.65
N ASN A 151 16.02 -8.32 22.42
CA ASN A 151 16.87 -8.98 23.41
C ASN A 151 17.31 -10.38 22.99
N ALA A 152 16.61 -10.96 22.01
CA ALA A 152 16.87 -12.27 21.47
C ALA A 152 16.49 -12.31 19.99
N ASN A 153 16.90 -13.36 19.30
CA ASN A 153 16.54 -13.59 17.90
C ASN A 153 16.06 -15.02 17.70
N GLU A 154 15.11 -15.19 16.79
CA GLU A 154 14.63 -16.48 16.32
C GLU A 154 14.85 -16.58 14.81
N ILE A 155 15.59 -17.62 14.40
CA ILE A 155 15.88 -17.86 12.99
C ILE A 155 14.80 -18.76 12.39
N VAL A 156 14.11 -18.21 11.39
CA VAL A 156 13.08 -18.90 10.64
C VAL A 156 13.74 -19.68 9.50
N SER A 157 13.61 -21.01 9.53
CA SER A 157 14.19 -21.91 8.52
C SER A 157 13.15 -22.50 7.55
N ILE A 158 11.92 -21.98 7.56
CA ILE A 158 10.81 -22.49 6.76
C ILE A 158 10.20 -21.43 5.87
N SER A 159 9.63 -21.87 4.74
CA SER A 159 8.93 -20.98 3.83
C SER A 159 7.64 -20.43 4.46
N TYR A 160 7.29 -19.18 4.14
CA TYR A 160 6.00 -18.58 4.50
C TYR A 160 4.80 -19.35 3.89
N MET A 161 5.02 -20.17 2.87
CA MET A 161 3.98 -21.04 2.30
C MET A 161 3.63 -22.23 3.20
N GLN A 162 4.49 -22.62 4.14
CA GLN A 162 4.31 -23.78 5.01
C GLN A 162 3.51 -23.43 6.27
N THR A 163 2.32 -22.87 6.11
CA THR A 163 1.53 -22.24 7.19
C THR A 163 1.15 -23.22 8.31
N SER A 164 0.89 -24.50 8.00
CA SER A 164 0.69 -25.55 9.01
C SER A 164 1.94 -25.79 9.86
N LYS A 165 3.13 -25.74 9.24
CA LYS A 165 4.41 -25.89 9.94
C LYS A 165 4.72 -24.67 10.81
N TRP A 166 4.37 -23.47 10.35
CA TRP A 166 4.42 -22.24 11.17
C TRP A 166 3.60 -22.36 12.45
N LYS A 167 2.33 -22.80 12.34
CA LYS A 167 1.44 -22.98 13.50
C LYS A 167 1.98 -24.01 14.49
N ALA A 168 2.57 -25.11 14.00
CA ALA A 168 3.13 -26.16 14.84
C ALA A 168 4.43 -25.73 15.55
N MET A 169 5.34 -25.06 14.85
CA MET A 169 6.65 -24.69 15.42
C MET A 169 6.59 -23.45 16.31
N TYR A 170 5.68 -22.52 15.98
CA TYR A 170 5.59 -21.23 16.66
C TYR A 170 4.19 -21.01 17.23
N PRO A 171 3.78 -21.80 18.25
CA PRO A 171 2.47 -21.66 18.86
C PRO A 171 2.38 -20.36 19.70
N PRO A 172 1.20 -19.73 19.81
CA PRO A 172 1.06 -18.41 20.44
C PRO A 172 1.31 -18.39 21.94
N ASN A 173 1.08 -19.50 22.65
CA ASN A 173 1.40 -19.62 24.07
C ASN A 173 2.91 -19.51 24.38
N LYS A 174 3.78 -19.87 23.43
CA LYS A 174 5.23 -19.76 23.55
C LYS A 174 5.77 -18.51 22.86
N TYR A 175 5.18 -18.16 21.72
CA TYR A 175 5.59 -17.03 20.89
C TYR A 175 4.38 -16.09 20.70
N PRO A 176 4.02 -15.28 21.70
CA PRO A 176 2.81 -14.45 21.66
C PRO A 176 2.90 -13.36 20.59
N VAL A 177 4.10 -12.84 20.32
CA VAL A 177 4.36 -11.82 19.30
C VAL A 177 5.50 -12.29 18.39
N ILE A 178 5.21 -12.39 17.09
CA ILE A 178 6.22 -12.62 16.05
C ILE A 178 6.57 -11.27 15.42
N ALA A 179 7.79 -10.78 15.66
CA ALA A 179 8.28 -9.50 15.16
C ALA A 179 9.33 -9.69 14.07
N MET A 180 8.90 -9.69 12.81
CA MET A 180 9.73 -10.00 11.65
C MET A 180 10.57 -8.81 11.18
N ARG A 181 11.87 -9.04 10.90
CA ARG A 181 12.79 -8.03 10.38
C ARG A 181 12.33 -7.40 9.06
N GLY A 182 11.67 -8.20 8.23
CA GLY A 182 11.07 -7.79 6.97
C GLY A 182 9.71 -8.47 6.80
N ALA A 183 8.97 -8.06 5.77
CA ALA A 183 7.67 -8.66 5.48
C ALA A 183 7.78 -10.18 5.25
N PRO A 184 7.00 -11.02 5.95
CA PRO A 184 6.91 -12.44 5.66
C PRO A 184 6.06 -12.70 4.41
N ALA A 185 6.51 -12.16 3.27
CA ALA A 185 5.79 -12.13 2.01
C ALA A 185 6.77 -12.13 0.82
N SER A 186 6.30 -12.65 -0.31
CA SER A 186 7.00 -12.54 -1.59
C SER A 186 6.84 -11.15 -2.20
N PHE A 187 7.83 -10.74 -2.99
CA PHE A 187 7.72 -9.62 -3.93
C PHE A 187 8.07 -10.10 -5.35
N PRO A 188 7.23 -9.84 -6.36
CA PRO A 188 5.88 -9.24 -6.27
C PRO A 188 4.91 -10.12 -5.46
N VAL A 189 3.74 -9.58 -5.11
CA VAL A 189 2.71 -10.32 -4.36
C VAL A 189 2.31 -11.60 -5.10
N GLU A 190 2.12 -12.70 -4.37
CA GLU A 190 1.57 -13.94 -4.93
C GLU A 190 0.14 -13.73 -5.46
N GLN A 191 -0.20 -14.39 -6.57
CA GLN A 191 -1.50 -14.24 -7.24
C GLN A 191 -2.70 -14.43 -6.29
N LYS A 192 -2.63 -15.43 -5.40
CA LYS A 192 -3.67 -15.74 -4.42
C LYS A 192 -3.95 -14.60 -3.41
N TYR A 193 -2.99 -13.71 -3.20
CA TYR A 193 -3.12 -12.58 -2.27
C TYR A 193 -3.33 -11.23 -2.98
N ALA A 194 -3.14 -11.16 -4.31
CA ALA A 194 -3.33 -9.93 -5.07
C ALA A 194 -4.74 -9.32 -4.89
N LEU A 195 -5.77 -10.17 -4.79
CA LEU A 195 -7.16 -9.73 -4.59
C LEU A 195 -7.48 -9.22 -3.18
N LEU A 196 -6.56 -9.38 -2.21
CA LEU A 196 -6.73 -8.79 -0.87
C LEU A 196 -6.68 -7.27 -0.89
N HIS A 197 -6.19 -6.67 -1.97
CA HIS A 197 -6.23 -5.23 -2.20
C HIS A 197 -7.65 -4.65 -2.09
N LYS A 198 -8.70 -5.46 -2.26
CA LYS A 198 -10.08 -5.00 -2.10
C LYS A 198 -10.42 -4.45 -0.72
N TYR A 199 -9.63 -4.80 0.31
CA TYR A 199 -9.80 -4.32 1.67
C TYR A 199 -8.92 -3.10 1.99
N LEU A 200 -8.04 -2.69 1.07
CA LEU A 200 -7.14 -1.56 1.26
C LEU A 200 -7.78 -0.30 0.67
N LEU A 201 -8.65 0.35 1.45
CA LEU A 201 -9.36 1.57 1.05
C LEU A 201 -8.66 2.80 1.61
N TRP A 202 -8.53 3.85 0.81
CA TRP A 202 -7.92 5.12 1.23
C TRP A 202 -8.65 5.72 2.44
N SER A 203 -7.90 6.39 3.32
CA SER A 203 -8.47 7.17 4.42
C SER A 203 -9.34 8.30 3.87
N GLU A 204 -10.32 8.75 4.66
CA GLU A 204 -11.20 9.86 4.28
C GLU A 204 -10.41 11.12 3.91
N SER A 205 -9.27 11.34 4.56
CA SER A 205 -8.37 12.46 4.28
C SER A 205 -7.77 12.39 2.88
N ILE A 206 -7.31 11.21 2.44
CA ILE A 206 -6.75 11.00 1.10
C ILE A 206 -7.84 11.08 0.04
N GLU A 207 -8.99 10.42 0.27
CA GLU A 207 -10.14 10.47 -0.65
C GLU A 207 -10.59 11.91 -0.88
N ARG A 208 -10.80 12.66 0.20
CA ARG A 208 -11.24 14.07 0.12
C ARG A 208 -10.25 14.96 -0.63
N GLN A 209 -8.94 14.79 -0.40
CA GLN A 209 -7.92 15.58 -1.11
C GLN A 209 -7.86 15.24 -2.60
N ALA A 210 -7.97 13.96 -2.96
CA ALA A 210 -8.02 13.54 -4.35
C ALA A 210 -9.29 14.05 -5.06
N ASP A 211 -10.45 13.97 -4.40
CA ASP A 211 -11.72 14.47 -4.93
C ASP A 211 -11.71 15.99 -5.09
N GLN A 212 -11.16 16.71 -4.11
CA GLN A 212 -11.01 18.17 -4.19
C GLN A 212 -10.12 18.56 -5.38
N TYR A 213 -9.00 17.88 -5.58
CA TYR A 213 -8.13 18.14 -6.73
C TYR A 213 -8.85 17.92 -8.07
N ILE A 214 -9.62 16.84 -8.17
CA ILE A 214 -10.43 16.52 -9.36
C ILE A 214 -11.51 17.58 -9.59
N GLU A 215 -12.20 18.02 -8.55
CA GLU A 215 -13.23 19.06 -8.67
C GLU A 215 -12.62 20.39 -9.14
N ASP A 216 -11.55 20.85 -8.48
CA ASP A 216 -10.94 22.15 -8.75
C ASP A 216 -10.28 22.25 -10.13
N ASN A 217 -9.70 21.15 -10.62
CA ASN A 217 -8.92 21.15 -11.87
C ASN A 217 -9.67 20.55 -13.05
N PHE A 218 -10.56 19.59 -12.80
CA PHE A 218 -11.26 18.84 -13.85
C PHE A 218 -12.76 19.18 -13.90
N GLU A 219 -13.29 20.00 -12.97
CA GLU A 219 -14.72 20.31 -12.85
C GLU A 219 -15.57 19.03 -12.79
N GLY A 220 -15.08 18.03 -12.06
CA GLY A 220 -15.71 16.70 -11.94
C GLY A 220 -15.74 15.87 -13.23
N LYS A 221 -15.09 16.32 -14.32
CA LYS A 221 -15.13 15.64 -15.62
C LYS A 221 -14.25 14.38 -15.63
N GLU A 222 -14.65 13.42 -16.46
CA GLU A 222 -13.88 12.21 -16.70
C GLU A 222 -12.52 12.52 -17.36
N PHE A 223 -11.49 11.80 -16.91
CA PHE A 223 -10.11 11.95 -17.39
C PHE A 223 -9.45 10.59 -17.65
N VAL A 224 -8.40 10.60 -18.47
CA VAL A 224 -7.46 9.49 -18.62
C VAL A 224 -6.29 9.72 -17.67
N GLY A 225 -6.00 8.75 -16.81
CA GLY A 225 -4.85 8.79 -15.91
C GLY A 225 -3.68 8.03 -16.52
N ILE A 226 -2.49 8.63 -16.51
CA ILE A 226 -1.28 7.96 -16.99
C ILE A 226 -0.19 8.01 -15.91
N HIS A 227 0.56 6.92 -15.79
CA HIS A 227 1.73 6.86 -14.91
C HIS A 227 3.01 6.69 -15.72
N LEU A 228 3.89 7.70 -15.62
CA LEU A 228 5.19 7.76 -16.25
C LEU A 228 6.29 7.49 -15.23
N ARG A 229 6.84 6.29 -15.27
CA ARG A 229 7.99 5.90 -14.45
C ARG A 229 9.27 6.06 -15.29
N ASN A 230 9.96 7.19 -15.13
CA ASN A 230 11.09 7.61 -15.97
C ASN A 230 12.23 8.28 -15.18
N GLY A 231 12.27 8.10 -13.86
CA GLY A 231 13.39 8.45 -13.00
C GLY A 231 14.71 7.77 -13.39
N VAL A 232 15.84 8.37 -12.99
CA VAL A 232 17.19 7.86 -13.34
C VAL A 232 17.44 6.47 -12.78
N ASP A 233 16.98 6.21 -11.55
CA ASP A 233 17.03 4.89 -10.92
C ASP A 233 16.25 3.85 -11.75
N TRP A 234 15.11 4.27 -12.32
CA TRP A 234 14.27 3.40 -13.14
C TRP A 234 14.89 3.09 -14.50
N ILE A 235 15.52 4.09 -15.14
CA ILE A 235 16.26 3.89 -16.40
C ILE A 235 17.32 2.80 -16.22
N ASN A 236 18.08 2.87 -15.13
CA ASN A 236 19.10 1.88 -14.79
C ASN A 236 18.51 0.50 -14.51
N ALA A 237 17.38 0.43 -13.78
CA ALA A 237 16.68 -0.82 -13.53
C ALA A 237 16.22 -1.50 -14.84
N CYS A 238 15.64 -0.73 -15.76
CA CYS A 238 15.17 -1.24 -17.05
C CYS A 238 16.30 -1.65 -18.01
N ALA A 239 17.51 -1.09 -17.87
CA ALA A 239 18.68 -1.48 -18.68
C ALA A 239 19.11 -2.95 -18.46
N TYR A 240 18.71 -3.57 -17.36
CA TYR A 240 18.92 -5.00 -17.12
C TYR A 240 18.19 -5.88 -18.16
N LEU A 241 17.04 -5.43 -18.67
CA LEU A 241 16.23 -6.18 -19.64
C LEU A 241 16.86 -6.24 -21.04
N ASP A 242 17.86 -5.40 -21.35
CA ASP A 242 18.63 -5.51 -22.59
C ASP A 242 19.56 -6.73 -22.59
N LYS A 243 19.87 -7.28 -21.41
CA LYS A 243 20.95 -8.26 -21.23
C LYS A 243 20.44 -9.69 -21.07
N GLN A 244 19.19 -9.87 -20.65
CA GLN A 244 18.65 -11.18 -20.27
C GLN A 244 17.15 -11.29 -20.57
N ASN A 245 16.74 -12.49 -20.96
CA ASN A 245 15.31 -12.85 -21.05
C ASN A 245 14.77 -13.13 -19.65
N VAL A 246 13.95 -12.22 -19.14
CA VAL A 246 13.39 -12.29 -17.79
C VAL A 246 11.88 -12.52 -17.86
N ALA A 247 11.41 -13.66 -17.34
CA ALA A 247 9.99 -14.01 -17.33
C ALA A 247 9.18 -13.25 -16.27
N THR A 248 9.83 -12.76 -15.22
CA THR A 248 9.20 -11.96 -14.16
C THR A 248 10.17 -10.91 -13.66
N TYR A 249 9.79 -9.65 -13.74
CA TYR A 249 10.61 -8.54 -13.26
C TYR A 249 9.73 -7.55 -12.51
N MET A 250 10.03 -7.34 -11.22
CA MET A 250 9.24 -6.49 -10.33
C MET A 250 7.74 -6.82 -10.41
N ALA A 251 6.87 -5.86 -10.72
CA ALA A 251 5.41 -6.06 -10.77
C ALA A 251 4.88 -6.54 -12.15
N SER A 252 5.75 -7.01 -13.06
CA SER A 252 5.34 -7.43 -14.40
C SER A 252 4.21 -8.47 -14.49
N PRO A 253 3.99 -9.37 -13.50
CA PRO A 253 2.84 -10.28 -13.54
C PRO A 253 1.48 -9.58 -13.62
N GLN A 254 1.38 -8.30 -13.24
CA GLN A 254 0.12 -7.54 -13.33
C GLN A 254 -0.39 -7.41 -14.77
N CYS A 255 0.49 -7.45 -15.77
CA CYS A 255 0.10 -7.37 -17.18
C CYS A 255 0.37 -8.67 -17.96
N LEU A 256 1.39 -9.44 -17.59
CA LEU A 256 1.76 -10.69 -18.27
C LEU A 256 1.11 -11.95 -17.68
N GLY A 257 0.46 -11.83 -16.52
CA GLY A 257 0.03 -12.99 -15.75
C GLY A 257 1.17 -13.65 -14.98
N TYR A 258 0.81 -14.63 -14.15
CA TYR A 258 1.74 -15.32 -13.25
C TYR A 258 2.35 -16.59 -13.86
N GLU A 259 1.91 -17.00 -15.04
CA GLU A 259 2.30 -18.27 -15.68
C GLU A 259 3.69 -18.25 -16.31
N LYS A 260 4.40 -17.10 -16.29
CA LYS A 260 5.79 -16.95 -16.77
C LYS A 260 6.04 -17.34 -18.24
N ASN A 261 4.97 -17.43 -19.03
CA ASN A 261 5.01 -17.81 -20.45
C ASN A 261 5.48 -16.68 -21.38
N THR A 262 5.84 -15.50 -20.84
CA THR A 262 6.20 -14.33 -21.64
C THR A 262 7.32 -13.55 -20.98
N PHE A 263 8.26 -13.05 -21.78
CA PHE A 263 9.34 -12.20 -21.31
C PHE A 263 8.89 -10.75 -21.16
N VAL A 264 9.41 -10.12 -20.09
CA VAL A 264 9.30 -8.68 -19.88
C VAL A 264 10.21 -7.98 -20.88
N THR A 265 9.64 -7.09 -21.69
CA THR A 265 10.42 -6.33 -22.69
C THR A 265 10.80 -4.96 -22.14
N LYS A 266 11.89 -4.38 -22.66
CA LYS A 266 12.31 -3.02 -22.28
C LYS A 266 11.25 -1.97 -22.57
N LYS A 267 10.51 -2.08 -23.68
CA LYS A 267 9.40 -1.14 -24.00
C LYS A 267 8.27 -1.16 -22.96
N MET A 268 8.07 -2.28 -22.25
CA MET A 268 7.10 -2.35 -21.15
C MET A 268 7.62 -1.73 -19.85
N CYS A 269 8.94 -1.76 -19.66
CA CYS A 269 9.62 -1.20 -18.48
C CYS A 269 9.88 0.30 -18.62
N LEU A 270 10.35 0.74 -19.79
CA LEU A 270 10.72 2.10 -20.12
C LEU A 270 10.26 2.39 -21.57
N PRO A 271 9.00 2.80 -21.77
CA PRO A 271 8.47 3.05 -23.11
C PRO A 271 9.12 4.27 -23.78
N SER A 272 9.12 4.29 -25.10
CA SER A 272 9.56 5.46 -25.86
C SER A 272 8.53 6.58 -25.79
N VAL A 273 8.97 7.79 -26.12
CA VAL A 273 8.09 8.97 -26.20
C VAL A 273 6.96 8.72 -27.20
N GLU A 274 7.27 8.13 -28.34
CA GLU A 274 6.32 7.83 -29.41
C GLU A 274 5.24 6.88 -28.93
N GLU A 275 5.61 5.85 -28.15
CA GLU A 275 4.65 4.89 -27.60
C GLU A 275 3.73 5.55 -26.57
N ILE A 276 4.28 6.39 -25.68
CA ILE A 276 3.48 7.15 -24.70
C ILE A 276 2.47 8.05 -25.43
N LEU A 277 2.92 8.82 -26.43
CA LEU A 277 2.05 9.72 -27.18
C LEU A 277 0.97 8.97 -27.96
N ARG A 278 1.36 7.89 -28.66
CA ARG A 278 0.45 7.06 -29.46
C ARG A 278 -0.64 6.42 -28.60
N LEU A 279 -0.27 5.69 -27.55
CA LEU A 279 -1.24 4.98 -26.72
C LEU A 279 -2.15 5.96 -25.95
N THR A 280 -1.59 7.07 -25.42
CA THR A 280 -2.39 8.10 -24.76
C THR A 280 -3.44 8.68 -25.71
N LYS A 281 -3.04 9.05 -26.94
CA LYS A 281 -3.97 9.56 -27.95
C LYS A 281 -5.04 8.55 -28.32
N ASN A 282 -4.68 7.28 -28.51
CA ASN A 282 -5.62 6.22 -28.85
C ASN A 282 -6.70 6.07 -27.78
N ILE A 283 -6.30 5.99 -26.50
CA ILE A 283 -7.25 5.88 -25.38
C ILE A 283 -8.11 7.14 -25.25
N VAL A 284 -7.53 8.33 -25.39
CA VAL A 284 -8.27 9.60 -25.36
C VAL A 284 -9.34 9.66 -26.46
N VAL A 285 -9.00 9.24 -27.69
CA VAL A 285 -9.95 9.19 -28.81
C VAL A 285 -11.04 8.15 -28.56
N GLN A 286 -10.66 6.95 -28.10
CA GLN A 286 -11.59 5.86 -27.80
C GLN A 286 -12.59 6.23 -26.69
N THR A 287 -12.11 6.87 -25.63
CA THR A 287 -12.92 7.22 -24.45
C THR A 287 -13.62 8.57 -24.56
N ARG A 288 -13.24 9.38 -25.56
CA ARG A 288 -13.72 10.76 -25.82
C ARG A 288 -13.48 11.75 -24.68
N VAL A 289 -12.56 11.44 -23.76
CA VAL A 289 -12.22 12.37 -22.66
C VAL A 289 -11.47 13.59 -23.18
N LYS A 290 -11.52 14.68 -22.42
CA LYS A 290 -10.82 15.94 -22.73
C LYS A 290 -9.74 16.30 -21.72
N ILE A 291 -9.46 15.41 -20.78
CA ILE A 291 -8.51 15.62 -19.69
C ILE A 291 -7.58 14.40 -19.61
N VAL A 292 -6.28 14.68 -19.54
CA VAL A 292 -5.24 13.70 -19.21
C VAL A 292 -4.55 14.14 -17.93
N PHE A 293 -4.48 13.25 -16.95
CA PHE A 293 -3.74 13.43 -15.71
C PHE A 293 -2.46 12.60 -15.74
N VAL A 294 -1.32 13.22 -15.41
CA VAL A 294 0.01 12.61 -15.42
C VAL A 294 0.57 12.53 -14.01
N ALA A 295 0.75 11.30 -13.52
CA ALA A 295 1.58 11.02 -12.36
C ALA A 295 2.97 10.57 -12.85
N THR A 296 4.04 11.06 -12.22
CA THR A 296 5.39 10.68 -12.59
C THR A 296 6.34 10.76 -11.40
N ASP A 297 7.46 10.05 -11.49
CA ASP A 297 8.58 10.19 -10.56
C ASP A 297 9.64 11.18 -11.05
N LYS A 298 9.54 11.71 -12.28
CA LYS A 298 10.52 12.68 -12.79
C LYS A 298 9.99 13.61 -13.89
N ASP A 299 9.74 13.10 -15.11
CA ASP A 299 9.38 13.93 -16.27
C ASP A 299 7.90 13.72 -16.66
N PRO A 300 7.04 14.73 -16.47
CA PRO A 300 5.62 14.62 -16.81
C PRO A 300 5.34 14.75 -18.31
N MET A 301 6.33 15.10 -19.13
CA MET A 301 6.20 15.24 -20.58
C MET A 301 5.09 16.19 -21.05
N LEU A 302 4.73 17.19 -20.23
CA LEU A 302 3.57 18.06 -20.45
C LEU A 302 3.54 18.68 -21.84
N GLU A 303 4.63 19.34 -22.26
CA GLU A 303 4.70 20.04 -23.55
C GLU A 303 4.48 19.08 -24.74
N LYS A 304 5.10 17.90 -24.70
CA LYS A 304 4.97 16.88 -25.76
C LYS A 304 3.55 16.35 -25.85
N LEU A 305 2.93 16.04 -24.69
CA LEU A 305 1.55 15.57 -24.61
C LEU A 305 0.55 16.62 -25.09
N GLN A 306 0.68 17.86 -24.61
CA GLN A 306 -0.20 18.98 -24.99
C GLN A 306 -0.11 19.25 -26.50
N ARG A 307 1.10 19.28 -27.07
CA ARG A 307 1.30 19.45 -28.51
C ARG A 307 0.66 18.30 -29.30
N HIS A 308 0.89 17.06 -28.89
CA HIS A 308 0.39 15.88 -29.59
C HIS A 308 -1.14 15.75 -29.54
N LEU A 309 -1.77 16.23 -28.47
CA LEU A 309 -3.22 16.13 -28.24
C LEU A 309 -3.99 17.43 -28.58
N LYS A 310 -3.32 18.44 -29.12
CA LYS A 310 -3.92 19.76 -29.45
C LYS A 310 -5.16 19.63 -30.35
N ALA A 311 -5.11 18.77 -31.37
CA ALA A 311 -6.23 18.55 -32.29
C ALA A 311 -7.46 17.94 -31.60
N GLN A 312 -7.26 17.18 -30.53
CA GLN A 312 -8.33 16.56 -29.73
C GLN A 312 -8.93 17.53 -28.70
N LYS A 313 -8.36 18.75 -28.56
CA LYS A 313 -8.72 19.76 -27.56
C LYS A 313 -8.66 19.20 -26.13
N VAL A 314 -7.57 18.51 -25.82
CA VAL A 314 -7.34 17.86 -24.53
C VAL A 314 -6.43 18.72 -23.67
N GLN A 315 -6.81 18.89 -22.42
CA GLN A 315 -5.97 19.50 -21.38
C GLN A 315 -5.14 18.41 -20.70
N VAL A 316 -3.90 18.75 -20.34
CA VAL A 316 -2.96 17.83 -19.69
C VAL A 316 -2.52 18.45 -18.38
N PHE A 317 -2.69 17.70 -17.28
CA PHE A 317 -2.42 18.14 -15.92
C PHE A 317 -1.37 17.24 -15.26
N HIS A 318 -0.59 17.82 -14.37
CA HIS A 318 0.35 17.13 -13.49
C HIS A 318 0.32 17.82 -12.12
N TYR A 319 0.16 17.04 -11.05
CA TYR A 319 -0.04 17.59 -9.70
C TYR A 319 1.28 17.77 -8.93
N ASP A 320 2.20 16.79 -9.02
CA ASP A 320 3.42 16.71 -8.19
C ASP A 320 3.15 16.86 -6.68
N PRO A 321 2.26 16.02 -6.09
CA PRO A 321 1.94 16.15 -4.68
C PRO A 321 3.13 15.81 -3.80
N TRP A 322 3.24 16.50 -2.66
CA TRP A 322 4.19 16.13 -1.60
C TRP A 322 3.99 14.67 -1.13
N LEU A 323 2.77 14.16 -1.25
CA LEU A 323 2.37 12.81 -0.89
C LEU A 323 1.96 12.01 -2.15
N PRO A 324 2.79 11.07 -2.62
CA PRO A 324 2.52 10.28 -3.84
C PRO A 324 1.22 9.45 -3.78
N GLN A 325 0.67 9.21 -2.59
CA GLN A 325 -0.62 8.55 -2.41
C GLN A 325 -1.77 9.33 -3.05
N LEU A 326 -1.66 10.66 -3.13
CA LEU A 326 -2.65 11.48 -3.82
C LEU A 326 -2.67 11.20 -5.33
N ASP A 327 -1.51 11.03 -5.96
CA ASP A 327 -1.43 10.61 -7.37
C ASP A 327 -2.11 9.24 -7.57
N LEU A 328 -1.88 8.28 -6.67
CA LEU A 328 -2.52 6.96 -6.75
C LEU A 328 -4.05 7.06 -6.65
N ALA A 329 -4.56 7.79 -5.64
CA ALA A 329 -5.98 7.97 -5.44
C ALA A 329 -6.67 8.66 -6.64
N ILE A 330 -6.02 9.66 -7.25
CA ILE A 330 -6.50 10.31 -8.48
C ILE A 330 -6.47 9.31 -9.65
N LEU A 331 -5.36 8.60 -9.86
CA LEU A 331 -5.24 7.61 -10.95
C LEU A 331 -6.30 6.51 -10.87
N GLU A 332 -6.64 6.03 -9.67
CA GLU A 332 -7.70 5.05 -9.46
C GLU A 332 -9.07 5.54 -9.93
N LYS A 333 -9.33 6.84 -9.78
CA LYS A 333 -10.60 7.48 -10.18
C LYS A 333 -10.72 7.71 -11.69
N SER A 334 -9.62 7.70 -12.44
CA SER A 334 -9.62 7.91 -13.90
C SER A 334 -10.61 7.01 -14.66
N LYS A 335 -11.14 7.48 -15.79
CA LYS A 335 -11.99 6.67 -16.68
C LYS A 335 -11.21 5.49 -17.26
N HIS A 336 -9.98 5.75 -17.69
CA HIS A 336 -9.03 4.75 -18.15
C HIS A 336 -7.65 5.05 -17.59
N PHE A 337 -6.95 4.02 -17.12
CA PHE A 337 -5.60 4.13 -16.59
C PHE A 337 -4.59 3.51 -17.56
N ILE A 338 -3.51 4.22 -17.85
CA ILE A 338 -2.36 3.64 -18.56
C ILE A 338 -1.15 3.61 -17.61
N GLY A 339 -0.77 2.40 -17.21
CA GLY A 339 0.29 2.17 -16.24
C GLY A 339 1.59 1.66 -16.84
N ASN A 340 2.64 1.69 -16.04
CA ASN A 340 3.87 0.96 -16.30
C ASN A 340 3.76 -0.47 -15.73
N CYS A 341 3.90 -1.49 -16.58
CA CYS A 341 3.70 -2.89 -16.19
C CYS A 341 4.72 -3.38 -15.15
N VAL A 342 5.95 -2.87 -15.15
CA VAL A 342 7.01 -3.31 -14.24
C VAL A 342 6.91 -2.60 -12.88
N SER A 343 6.26 -1.43 -12.82
CA SER A 343 6.16 -0.64 -11.58
C SER A 343 5.12 -1.18 -10.60
N SER A 344 5.56 -1.43 -9.36
CA SER A 344 4.68 -1.76 -8.23
C SER A 344 3.78 -0.59 -7.80
N PHE A 345 4.14 0.65 -8.17
CA PHE A 345 3.29 1.82 -7.98
C PHE A 345 2.08 1.78 -8.93
N SER A 346 2.26 1.43 -10.21
CA SER A 346 1.13 1.16 -11.12
C SER A 346 0.31 -0.05 -10.66
N SER A 347 0.98 -1.09 -10.15
CA SER A 347 0.35 -2.32 -9.67
C SER A 347 -0.68 -2.06 -8.57
N PHE A 348 -0.41 -1.06 -7.71
CA PHE A 348 -1.36 -0.56 -6.73
C PHE A 348 -2.67 -0.11 -7.41
N VAL A 349 -2.56 0.87 -8.31
CA VAL A 349 -3.71 1.42 -9.07
C VAL A 349 -4.44 0.34 -9.84
N THR A 350 -3.71 -0.54 -10.54
CA THR A 350 -4.30 -1.64 -11.32
C THR A 350 -5.18 -2.52 -10.46
N ARG A 351 -4.72 -2.94 -9.27
CA ARG A 351 -5.51 -3.80 -8.38
C ARG A 351 -6.75 -3.11 -7.82
N SER A 352 -6.62 -1.85 -7.40
CA SER A 352 -7.79 -1.06 -6.96
C SER A 352 -8.83 -0.94 -8.09
N ARG A 353 -8.39 -0.72 -9.33
CA ARG A 353 -9.26 -0.63 -10.51
C ARG A 353 -9.95 -1.93 -10.89
N ILE A 354 -9.28 -3.08 -10.72
CA ILE A 354 -9.90 -4.41 -10.92
C ILE A 354 -11.12 -4.57 -10.01
N ARG A 355 -11.03 -4.15 -8.73
CA ARG A 355 -12.15 -4.22 -7.77
C ARG A 355 -13.36 -3.41 -8.23
N ILE A 356 -13.15 -2.21 -8.76
CA ILE A 356 -14.21 -1.29 -9.19
C ILE A 356 -14.60 -1.45 -10.66
N GLY A 357 -14.09 -2.48 -11.35
CA GLY A 357 -14.43 -2.76 -12.74
C GLY A 357 -13.96 -1.71 -13.74
N LYS A 358 -12.93 -0.93 -13.42
CA LYS A 358 -12.41 0.13 -14.31
C LYS A 358 -11.24 -0.39 -15.18
N PRO A 359 -11.17 0.01 -16.47
CA PRO A 359 -10.19 -0.52 -17.41
C PRO A 359 -8.78 0.03 -17.18
N SER A 360 -7.78 -0.81 -17.43
CA SER A 360 -6.36 -0.43 -17.38
C SER A 360 -5.63 -0.96 -18.61
N SER A 361 -4.63 -0.22 -19.08
CA SER A 361 -3.70 -0.63 -20.14
C SER A 361 -2.26 -0.40 -19.68
N PHE A 362 -1.31 -0.96 -20.41
CA PHE A 362 0.11 -0.83 -20.08
C PHE A 362 0.92 -0.39 -21.28
N TRP A 363 1.97 0.39 -21.04
CA TRP A 363 2.90 0.79 -22.09
C TRP A 363 3.58 -0.41 -22.72
N GLY A 364 3.76 -0.37 -24.05
CA GLY A 364 4.53 -1.41 -24.75
C GLY A 364 3.93 -2.81 -24.67
N TYR A 365 2.66 -2.93 -24.29
CA TYR A 365 1.89 -4.17 -24.21
C TYR A 365 0.57 -3.99 -24.94
N SER A 366 0.34 -4.72 -26.04
CA SER A 366 -0.88 -4.59 -26.86
C SER A 366 -1.75 -5.85 -26.83
N SER A 367 -3.06 -5.68 -27.08
CA SER A 367 -3.98 -6.81 -27.28
C SER A 367 -3.71 -7.58 -28.58
N GLU A 368 -3.01 -6.99 -29.55
CA GLU A 368 -2.57 -7.68 -30.76
C GLU A 368 -1.47 -8.70 -30.45
N GLU A 369 -0.55 -8.39 -29.53
CA GLU A 369 0.42 -9.38 -29.03
C GLU A 369 -0.29 -10.53 -28.28
N LYS A 370 -1.50 -10.31 -27.75
CA LYS A 370 -2.34 -11.38 -27.19
C LYS A 370 -3.05 -12.20 -28.27
N LYS A 371 -3.46 -11.59 -29.40
CA LYS A 371 -4.15 -12.23 -30.52
C LYS A 371 -3.23 -12.96 -31.50
N GLU A 372 -2.08 -12.38 -31.86
CA GLU A 372 -1.06 -13.03 -32.70
C GLU A 372 -0.55 -14.32 -32.05
N ARG A 373 -0.54 -14.38 -30.71
CA ARG A 373 -0.11 -15.56 -29.95
C ARG A 373 -1.16 -16.67 -29.85
N LEU A 374 -2.43 -16.31 -29.64
CA LEU A 374 -3.52 -17.28 -29.70
C LEU A 374 -3.62 -17.96 -31.07
N ASN A 375 -3.15 -17.30 -32.13
CA ASN A 375 -3.07 -17.85 -33.48
C ASN A 375 -1.74 -18.57 -33.80
N SER A 376 -0.71 -18.46 -32.95
CA SER A 376 0.55 -19.20 -33.10
C SER A 376 0.61 -20.50 -32.28
N ASP A 377 -0.33 -20.66 -31.34
CA ASP A 377 -0.51 -21.86 -30.51
C ASP A 377 -1.67 -22.77 -31.02
N LEU A 378 -2.20 -22.46 -32.22
CA LEU A 378 -3.07 -23.29 -33.06
C LEU A 378 -2.33 -23.64 -34.34
#